data_AF-A0A2E7ECG8-F1
#
_entry.id   AF-A0A2E7ECG8-F1
#
_cell.length_a   1.000
_cell.length_b   1.000
_cell.length_c   1.000
_cell.angle_alpha   90.00
_cell.angle_beta   90.00
_cell.angle_gamma   90.00
#
_symmetry.space_group_name_H-M   'P 1'
#
loop_
_entity.id
_entity.type
_entity.pdbx_description
1 polymer ?
#
loop_
_entity_poly.entity_id
_entity_poly.type
_entity_poly.pdbx_seq_one_letter_code
_entity_poly.pdbx_strand_id
1 'polypeptide(L)'
;MLSRCANPGWLVGCFIVLLSMSLARPVIAAPDPIRLGFLYPSSGPYKEMGIAEARAALMAVDEINASGGILGRPVELLIRNSASKPAKARAAVEYFAREKVAMVFGGISSAVAIAAGKEAAKHRLLFFSAHSYANGTTGVHGHRHIFRESYNAWMSSKALSMHINQSLAGKRVFYASADYAWGHSTEASMRVFTRTEDTSQHPGTKIPFPRPSYRDIQAAMEAAENSGADVLILTQAGDDLATAMQIAHTMGLKSKMTIVVPGLTLDTVRVTGVGLLQGVVSTVPWCWKIPYQYGYQPGIDFVEGFVERYEGYPSSSAASTYSILYQFRDAVERTKSLSTERLISAFEGHHYTGLKGPQSWRTFDHQNIQDVFVVRVKDRNQALQDRFNEDFFEILLNVPGQFAARSQEEWQNTRLLAGKPPQLQ
;
A
#
# COMPACT_ATOMS: atom_id res chain seq x y z
N MET A 1 -102.89 30.63 -39.83
CA MET A 1 -103.30 31.54 -38.73
C MET A 1 -102.85 30.87 -37.45
N LEU A 2 -101.93 31.34 -36.60
CA LEU A 2 -101.30 32.63 -36.28
C LEU A 2 -99.86 32.30 -35.81
N SER A 3 -98.81 32.85 -36.41
CA SER A 3 -98.04 34.03 -36.00
C SER A 3 -97.14 33.91 -34.74
N ARG A 4 -95.83 33.87 -35.03
CA ARG A 4 -94.66 34.54 -34.39
C ARG A 4 -94.23 34.13 -32.97
N CYS A 5 -92.97 33.70 -32.86
CA CYS A 5 -91.85 34.54 -32.39
C CYS A 5 -90.50 33.79 -32.49
N ALA A 6 -89.46 34.51 -32.90
CA ALA A 6 -88.08 34.04 -33.03
C ALA A 6 -87.22 34.52 -31.84
N ASN A 7 -86.31 33.68 -31.35
CA ASN A 7 -84.96 34.08 -30.92
C ASN A 7 -84.06 32.83 -30.72
N PRO A 8 -82.75 32.89 -31.01
CA PRO A 8 -81.87 31.72 -30.99
C PRO A 8 -81.17 31.53 -29.63
N GLY A 9 -81.35 30.35 -29.03
CA GLY A 9 -80.67 29.90 -27.82
C GLY A 9 -79.26 29.39 -28.10
N TRP A 10 -78.35 29.69 -27.20
CA TRP A 10 -76.91 29.55 -27.31
C TRP A 10 -76.44 28.08 -27.23
N LEU A 11 -75.46 27.72 -28.06
CA LEU A 11 -74.70 26.48 -27.99
C LEU A 11 -73.66 26.57 -26.86
N VAL A 12 -73.86 25.83 -25.77
CA VAL A 12 -72.86 25.62 -24.72
C VAL A 12 -71.98 24.43 -25.13
N GLY A 13 -70.74 24.72 -25.54
CA GLY A 13 -69.71 23.71 -25.76
C GLY A 13 -69.10 23.26 -24.43
N CYS A 14 -69.27 21.98 -24.08
CA CYS A 14 -68.56 21.35 -22.97
C CYS A 14 -67.10 21.08 -23.37
N PHE A 15 -66.17 21.92 -22.91
CA PHE A 15 -64.74 21.60 -22.91
C PHE A 15 -64.44 20.68 -21.71
N ILE A 16 -64.11 19.41 -21.98
CA ILE A 16 -63.53 18.51 -20.98
C ILE A 16 -62.05 18.89 -20.84
N VAL A 17 -61.70 19.56 -19.76
CA VAL A 17 -60.31 19.79 -19.36
C VAL A 17 -59.82 18.53 -18.63
N LEU A 18 -59.04 17.70 -19.32
CA LEU A 18 -58.28 16.61 -18.71
C LEU A 18 -57.12 17.23 -17.91
N LEU A 19 -57.32 17.36 -16.61
CA LEU A 19 -56.30 17.82 -15.67
C LEU A 19 -55.24 16.72 -15.51
N SER A 20 -54.14 16.81 -16.25
CA SER A 20 -52.98 15.93 -16.07
C SER A 20 -52.30 16.28 -14.73
N MET A 21 -52.68 15.58 -13.65
CA MET A 21 -51.93 15.56 -12.39
C MET A 21 -50.54 14.99 -12.65
N SER A 22 -49.58 15.87 -12.94
CA SER A 22 -48.17 15.54 -12.91
C SER A 22 -47.81 15.27 -11.44
N LEU A 23 -47.74 13.99 -11.08
CA LEU A 23 -47.14 13.54 -9.82
C LEU A 23 -45.69 14.04 -9.79
N ALA A 24 -45.45 15.17 -9.12
CA ALA A 24 -44.12 15.63 -8.80
C ALA A 24 -43.45 14.54 -7.97
N ARG A 25 -42.54 13.77 -8.59
CA ARG A 25 -41.68 12.85 -7.84
C ARG A 25 -40.90 13.70 -6.84
N PRO A 26 -40.95 13.40 -5.53
CA PRO A 26 -40.14 14.12 -4.57
C PRO A 26 -38.67 13.98 -5.00
N VAL A 27 -38.01 15.11 -5.21
CA VAL A 27 -36.56 15.16 -5.40
C VAL A 27 -35.96 14.76 -4.06
N ILE A 28 -35.67 13.47 -3.88
CA ILE A 28 -34.84 13.01 -2.77
C ILE A 28 -33.47 13.63 -3.02
N ALA A 29 -33.08 14.59 -2.18
CA ALA A 29 -31.74 15.14 -2.21
C ALA A 29 -30.74 13.98 -2.12
N ALA A 30 -29.79 13.93 -3.06
CA ALA A 30 -28.77 12.90 -3.03
C ALA A 30 -28.09 12.92 -1.65
N PRO A 31 -27.90 11.76 -1.00
CA PRO A 31 -27.24 11.71 0.29
C PRO A 31 -25.86 12.36 0.24
N ASP A 32 -25.49 13.12 1.28
CA ASP A 32 -24.16 13.73 1.37
C ASP A 32 -23.06 12.67 1.17
N PRO A 33 -21.99 12.96 0.42
CA PRO A 33 -20.94 11.99 0.15
C PRO A 33 -20.21 11.55 1.43
N ILE A 34 -19.71 10.32 1.44
CA ILE A 34 -18.73 9.86 2.42
C ILE A 34 -17.36 10.31 1.94
N ARG A 35 -16.81 11.33 2.60
CA ARG A 35 -15.49 11.87 2.26
C ARG A 35 -14.38 11.06 2.90
N LEU A 36 -13.35 10.71 2.14
CA LEU A 36 -12.15 10.03 2.62
C LEU A 36 -10.92 10.90 2.36
N GLY A 37 -10.05 11.03 3.34
CA GLY A 37 -8.78 11.74 3.19
C GLY A 37 -7.73 10.83 2.55
N PHE A 38 -7.27 11.17 1.36
CA PHE A 38 -6.23 10.41 0.66
C PHE A 38 -4.95 11.23 0.55
N LEU A 39 -3.85 10.73 1.11
CA LEU A 39 -2.54 11.36 1.00
C LEU A 39 -1.52 10.44 0.35
N TYR A 40 -0.90 10.90 -0.73
CA TYR A 40 0.15 10.18 -1.44
C TYR A 40 1.23 11.16 -1.93
N PRO A 41 2.46 10.70 -2.22
CA PRO A 41 3.47 11.56 -2.82
C PRO A 41 3.23 11.72 -4.32
N SER A 42 2.73 12.87 -4.76
CA SER A 42 2.59 13.19 -6.19
C SER A 42 3.84 13.85 -6.80
N SER A 43 4.92 13.93 -6.02
CA SER A 43 6.20 14.55 -6.38
C SER A 43 7.33 13.97 -5.52
N GLY A 44 8.57 14.05 -6.00
CA GLY A 44 9.75 13.55 -5.29
C GLY A 44 10.05 12.08 -5.60
N PRO A 45 10.95 11.44 -4.84
CA PRO A 45 11.58 10.17 -5.21
C PRO A 45 10.64 8.96 -5.21
N TYR A 46 9.45 9.09 -4.62
CA TYR A 46 8.44 8.03 -4.56
C TYR A 46 7.19 8.37 -5.38
N LYS A 47 7.30 9.32 -6.32
CA LYS A 47 6.18 9.78 -7.14
C LYS A 47 5.49 8.63 -7.88
N GLU A 48 6.26 7.77 -8.56
CA GLU A 48 5.68 6.71 -9.39
C GLU A 48 4.86 5.70 -8.55
N MET A 49 5.34 5.36 -7.34
CA MET A 49 4.57 4.56 -6.39
C MET A 49 3.30 5.28 -5.92
N GLY A 50 3.37 6.59 -5.68
CA GLY A 50 2.22 7.41 -5.30
C GLY A 50 1.18 7.53 -6.42
N ILE A 51 1.60 7.62 -7.68
CA ILE A 51 0.69 7.61 -8.84
C ILE A 51 -0.01 6.25 -8.94
N ALA A 52 0.67 5.14 -8.64
CA ALA A 52 0.05 3.83 -8.55
C ALA A 52 -1.02 3.75 -7.45
N GLU A 53 -0.76 4.31 -6.24
CA GLU A 53 -1.79 4.45 -5.20
C GLU A 53 -2.99 5.26 -5.71
N ALA A 54 -2.75 6.40 -6.37
CA ALA A 54 -3.81 7.28 -6.83
C ALA A 54 -4.71 6.64 -7.89
N ARG A 55 -4.13 5.93 -8.87
CA ARG A 55 -4.87 5.20 -9.91
C ARG A 55 -5.79 4.13 -9.30
N ALA A 56 -5.27 3.37 -8.33
CA ALA A 56 -6.06 2.36 -7.64
C ALA A 56 -7.16 2.96 -6.75
N ALA A 57 -6.88 4.06 -6.07
CA ALA A 57 -7.86 4.76 -5.24
C ALA A 57 -9.03 5.28 -6.09
N LEU A 58 -8.74 5.90 -7.23
CA LEU A 58 -9.76 6.40 -8.16
C LEU A 58 -10.58 5.25 -8.75
N MET A 59 -9.93 4.18 -9.21
CA MET A 59 -10.61 3.00 -9.73
C MET A 59 -11.58 2.39 -8.71
N ALA A 60 -11.12 2.16 -7.47
CA ALA A 60 -11.96 1.60 -6.41
C ALA A 60 -13.15 2.52 -6.08
N VAL A 61 -12.95 3.83 -6.05
CA VAL A 61 -14.04 4.79 -5.78
C VAL A 61 -15.07 4.79 -6.91
N ASP A 62 -14.62 4.75 -8.17
CA ASP A 62 -15.51 4.67 -9.33
C ASP A 62 -16.36 3.39 -9.29
N GLU A 63 -15.74 2.25 -8.99
CA GLU A 63 -16.43 0.95 -8.89
C GLU A 63 -17.42 0.91 -7.71
N ILE A 64 -17.00 1.41 -6.54
CA ILE A 64 -17.87 1.51 -5.37
C ILE A 64 -19.08 2.41 -5.69
N ASN A 65 -18.86 3.57 -6.30
CA ASN A 65 -19.93 4.51 -6.66
C ASN A 65 -20.86 3.95 -7.74
N ALA A 66 -20.31 3.28 -8.77
CA ALA A 66 -21.09 2.60 -9.79
C ALA A 66 -21.98 1.49 -9.19
N SER A 67 -21.55 0.87 -8.08
CA SER A 67 -22.34 -0.12 -7.34
C SER A 67 -23.33 0.48 -6.32
N GLY A 68 -23.58 1.79 -6.36
CA GLY A 68 -24.52 2.50 -5.46
C GLY A 68 -23.89 3.15 -4.24
N GLY A 69 -22.55 3.20 -4.17
CA GLY A 69 -21.81 3.80 -3.06
C GLY A 69 -21.78 2.92 -1.80
N ILE A 70 -21.51 3.55 -0.65
CA ILE A 70 -21.48 2.88 0.65
C ILE A 70 -22.72 3.32 1.44
N LEU A 71 -23.59 2.37 1.80
CA LEU A 71 -24.89 2.64 2.42
C LEU A 71 -25.76 3.62 1.58
N GLY A 72 -25.67 3.52 0.24
CA GLY A 72 -26.41 4.39 -0.69
C GLY A 72 -25.83 5.80 -0.85
N ARG A 73 -24.64 6.07 -0.27
CA ARG A 73 -23.96 7.37 -0.33
C ARG A 73 -22.73 7.28 -1.23
N PRO A 74 -22.52 8.22 -2.16
CA PRO A 74 -21.31 8.24 -2.96
C PRO A 74 -20.08 8.48 -2.10
N VAL A 75 -18.93 7.94 -2.51
CA VAL A 75 -17.62 8.15 -1.92
C VAL A 75 -16.90 9.28 -2.66
N GLU A 76 -16.29 10.19 -1.92
CA GLU A 76 -15.50 11.31 -2.44
C GLU A 76 -14.09 11.30 -1.82
N LEU A 77 -13.05 11.48 -2.63
CA LEU A 77 -11.67 11.60 -2.14
C LEU A 77 -11.27 13.06 -1.98
N LEU A 78 -10.84 13.44 -0.78
CA LEU A 78 -10.10 14.66 -0.55
C LEU A 78 -8.60 14.35 -0.64
N ILE A 79 -7.92 14.90 -1.65
CA ILE A 79 -6.56 14.50 -1.99
C ILE A 79 -5.53 15.54 -1.53
N ARG A 80 -4.42 15.10 -0.94
CA ARG A 80 -3.27 15.95 -0.59
C ARG A 80 -1.93 15.31 -0.93
N ASN A 81 -1.02 16.10 -1.50
CA ASN A 81 0.34 15.67 -1.78
C ASN A 81 1.19 15.63 -0.50
N SER A 82 1.61 14.44 -0.08
CA SER A 82 2.52 14.27 1.06
C SER A 82 3.97 14.65 0.73
N ALA A 83 4.34 14.60 -0.55
CA ALA A 83 5.71 14.72 -1.08
C ALA A 83 6.74 13.87 -0.30
N SER A 84 6.30 12.78 0.32
CA SER A 84 7.08 11.94 1.23
C SER A 84 7.65 12.68 2.44
N LYS A 85 6.99 13.76 2.89
CA LYS A 85 7.41 14.59 4.03
C LYS A 85 6.45 14.46 5.21
N PRO A 86 6.92 14.03 6.40
CA PRO A 86 6.09 13.92 7.60
C PRO A 86 5.32 15.19 7.98
N ALA A 87 5.93 16.37 7.81
CA ALA A 87 5.27 17.64 8.12
C ALA A 87 4.07 17.93 7.20
N LYS A 88 4.19 17.64 5.89
CA LYS A 88 3.08 17.80 4.94
C LYS A 88 1.96 16.80 5.22
N ALA A 89 2.31 15.57 5.62
CA ALA A 89 1.33 14.56 6.00
C ALA A 89 0.49 14.99 7.21
N ARG A 90 1.12 15.57 8.25
CA ARG A 90 0.38 16.16 9.39
C ARG A 90 -0.58 17.25 8.97
N ALA A 91 -0.11 18.23 8.18
CA ALA A 91 -0.96 19.31 7.67
C ALA A 91 -2.13 18.80 6.80
N ALA A 92 -1.92 17.74 6.02
CA ALA A 92 -2.98 17.09 5.26
C ALA A 92 -4.03 16.44 6.18
N VAL A 93 -3.61 15.74 7.22
CA VAL A 93 -4.53 15.13 8.20
C VAL A 93 -5.33 16.19 8.95
N GLU A 94 -4.69 17.28 9.39
CA GLU A 94 -5.39 18.40 10.02
C GLU A 94 -6.45 19.02 9.09
N TYR A 95 -6.14 19.14 7.80
CA TYR A 95 -7.10 19.57 6.79
C TYR A 95 -8.26 18.58 6.67
N PHE A 96 -7.98 17.28 6.53
CA PHE A 96 -9.01 16.25 6.43
C PHE A 96 -9.92 16.18 7.65
N ALA A 97 -9.37 16.40 8.85
CA ALA A 97 -10.14 16.48 10.08
C ALA A 97 -11.14 17.66 10.07
N ARG A 98 -10.71 18.84 9.59
CA ARG A 98 -11.62 19.99 9.41
C ARG A 98 -12.73 19.70 8.40
N GLU A 99 -12.41 18.96 7.35
CA GLU A 99 -13.37 18.53 6.31
C GLU A 99 -14.25 17.33 6.72
N LYS A 100 -14.08 16.82 7.95
CA LYS A 100 -14.87 15.74 8.55
C LYS A 100 -14.86 14.45 7.70
N VAL A 101 -13.70 14.07 7.18
CA VAL A 101 -13.55 12.78 6.49
C VAL A 101 -13.86 11.61 7.42
N ALA A 102 -14.34 10.49 6.88
CA ALA A 102 -14.64 9.28 7.65
C ALA A 102 -13.38 8.48 8.02
N MET A 103 -12.33 8.54 7.20
CA MET A 103 -11.00 8.01 7.50
C MET A 103 -9.94 8.71 6.65
N VAL A 104 -8.67 8.49 7.01
CA VAL A 104 -7.50 8.88 6.21
C VAL A 104 -6.74 7.63 5.76
N PHE A 105 -6.19 7.63 4.55
CA PHE A 105 -5.38 6.52 4.06
C PHE A 105 -4.30 6.94 3.06
N GLY A 106 -3.41 6.01 2.72
CA GLY A 106 -2.36 6.13 1.71
C GLY A 106 -0.95 6.26 2.30
N GLY A 107 -0.01 6.67 1.45
CA GLY A 107 1.34 7.05 1.84
C GLY A 107 2.36 5.93 1.66
N ILE A 108 3.53 6.32 1.11
CA ILE A 108 4.63 5.42 0.71
C ILE A 108 5.78 5.33 1.74
N SER A 109 5.99 6.37 2.55
CA SER A 109 7.10 6.38 3.51
C SER A 109 6.63 5.99 4.90
N SER A 110 7.37 5.12 5.57
CA SER A 110 7.07 4.76 6.97
C SER A 110 7.08 5.96 7.91
N ALA A 111 7.98 6.93 7.69
CA ALA A 111 8.00 8.16 8.48
C ALA A 111 6.75 9.03 8.25
N VAL A 112 6.21 9.01 7.03
CA VAL A 112 4.94 9.67 6.69
C VAL A 112 3.77 8.95 7.37
N ALA A 113 3.70 7.61 7.26
CA ALA A 113 2.64 6.81 7.89
C ALA A 113 2.60 7.01 9.41
N ILE A 114 3.76 6.97 10.09
CA ILE A 114 3.85 7.22 11.54
C ILE A 114 3.36 8.63 11.89
N ALA A 115 3.74 9.65 11.11
CA ALA A 115 3.34 11.02 11.38
C ALA A 115 1.86 11.27 11.11
N ALA A 116 1.32 10.72 10.02
CA ALA A 116 -0.09 10.82 9.65
C ALA A 116 -0.97 10.08 10.66
N GLY A 117 -0.62 8.85 11.04
CA GLY A 117 -1.37 8.07 12.04
C GLY A 117 -1.43 8.76 13.40
N LYS A 118 -0.30 9.27 13.89
CA LYS A 118 -0.26 10.04 15.15
C LYS A 118 -1.13 11.29 15.10
N GLU A 119 -1.15 11.99 13.97
CA GLU A 119 -2.01 13.16 13.81
C GLU A 119 -3.48 12.75 13.72
N ALA A 120 -3.81 11.69 12.99
CA ALA A 120 -5.18 11.18 12.85
C ALA A 120 -5.76 10.78 14.21
N ALA A 121 -4.95 10.16 15.07
CA ALA A 121 -5.34 9.80 16.43
C ALA A 121 -5.78 11.01 17.27
N LYS A 122 -5.10 12.16 17.15
CA LYS A 122 -5.50 13.39 17.88
C LYS A 122 -6.89 13.87 17.49
N HIS A 123 -7.29 13.63 16.23
CA HIS A 123 -8.59 13.99 15.68
C HIS A 123 -9.61 12.84 15.75
N ARG A 124 -9.27 11.73 16.42
CA ARG A 124 -10.07 10.49 16.49
C ARG A 124 -10.44 9.93 15.12
N LEU A 125 -9.56 10.06 14.14
CA LEU A 125 -9.72 9.48 12.80
C LEU A 125 -8.93 8.18 12.69
N LEU A 126 -9.42 7.25 11.87
CA LEU A 126 -8.65 6.10 11.42
C LEU A 126 -7.62 6.52 10.37
N PHE A 127 -6.43 5.94 10.44
CA PHE A 127 -5.41 6.02 9.41
C PHE A 127 -5.01 4.64 8.91
N PHE A 128 -5.19 4.38 7.61
CA PHE A 128 -4.71 3.18 6.94
C PHE A 128 -3.47 3.47 6.11
N SER A 129 -2.34 2.89 6.50
CA SER A 129 -1.12 2.94 5.70
C SER A 129 -1.20 1.95 4.55
N ALA A 130 -1.14 2.46 3.32
CA ALA A 130 -1.06 1.64 2.11
C ALA A 130 0.34 1.07 1.91
N HIS A 131 1.40 1.84 2.20
CA HIS A 131 2.76 1.39 1.95
C HIS A 131 3.72 1.91 3.05
N SER A 132 3.98 1.06 4.04
CA SER A 132 4.92 1.39 5.14
C SER A 132 5.56 0.15 5.73
N TYR A 133 6.77 -0.18 5.31
CA TYR A 133 7.39 -1.43 5.73
C TYR A 133 8.15 -1.37 7.07
N ALA A 134 8.42 -0.21 7.66
CA ALA A 134 9.13 -0.17 8.94
C ALA A 134 8.36 -0.90 10.05
N ASN A 135 9.07 -1.68 10.85
CA ASN A 135 8.48 -2.46 11.95
C ASN A 135 7.81 -1.55 12.98
N GLY A 136 8.39 -0.36 13.21
CA GLY A 136 7.90 0.61 14.18
C GLY A 136 6.50 1.16 13.90
N THR A 137 6.01 1.14 12.65
CA THR A 137 4.71 1.75 12.28
C THR A 137 3.54 1.16 13.08
N THR A 138 3.46 -0.16 13.18
CA THR A 138 2.52 -0.86 14.08
C THR A 138 3.19 -1.43 15.34
N GLY A 139 4.52 -1.31 15.45
CA GLY A 139 5.32 -1.67 16.61
C GLY A 139 5.33 -0.55 17.65
N VAL A 140 6.51 0.03 17.91
CA VAL A 140 6.71 1.09 18.92
C VAL A 140 5.92 2.38 18.69
N HIS A 141 5.39 2.61 17.49
CA HIS A 141 4.50 3.73 17.17
C HIS A 141 3.05 3.32 16.92
N GLY A 142 2.72 2.02 17.06
CA GLY A 142 1.35 1.55 16.94
C GLY A 142 0.45 2.14 18.03
N HIS A 143 -0.77 2.49 17.64
CA HIS A 143 -1.88 2.97 18.47
C HIS A 143 -3.21 2.53 17.84
N ARG A 144 -4.33 2.66 18.55
CA ARG A 144 -5.63 2.10 18.09
C ARG A 144 -6.15 2.68 16.76
N HIS A 145 -5.68 3.86 16.40
CA HIS A 145 -6.12 4.59 15.20
C HIS A 145 -5.26 4.33 13.94
N ILE A 146 -4.22 3.49 14.00
CA ILE A 146 -3.39 3.16 12.82
C ILE A 146 -3.55 1.69 12.46
N PHE A 147 -3.79 1.42 11.18
CA PHE A 147 -3.75 0.09 10.57
C PHE A 147 -2.74 0.10 9.44
N ARG A 148 -2.05 -1.02 9.21
CA ARG A 148 -1.12 -1.18 8.08
C ARG A 148 -1.57 -2.34 7.21
N GLU A 149 -1.95 -2.02 5.97
CA GLU A 149 -2.33 -3.04 4.99
C GLU A 149 -1.12 -3.87 4.58
N SER A 150 -0.01 -3.24 4.18
CA SER A 150 1.11 -4.00 3.67
C SER A 150 1.78 -4.90 4.73
N TYR A 151 2.50 -5.94 4.30
CA TYR A 151 3.50 -6.60 5.16
C TYR A 151 4.55 -5.63 5.73
N ASN A 152 5.42 -6.10 6.63
CA ASN A 152 6.49 -5.28 7.22
C ASN A 152 7.88 -5.90 7.03
N ALA A 153 8.92 -5.16 7.45
CA ALA A 153 10.31 -5.55 7.33
C ALA A 153 10.60 -6.88 8.03
N TRP A 154 9.97 -7.17 9.16
CA TRP A 154 10.10 -8.46 9.85
C TRP A 154 9.54 -9.62 9.02
N MET A 155 8.30 -9.49 8.53
CA MET A 155 7.65 -10.47 7.67
C MET A 155 8.45 -10.72 6.40
N SER A 156 8.86 -9.63 5.74
CA SER A 156 9.74 -9.67 4.57
C SER A 156 11.04 -10.40 4.85
N SER A 157 11.76 -10.03 5.92
CA SER A 157 13.09 -10.58 6.21
C SER A 157 13.01 -12.04 6.63
N LYS A 158 11.99 -12.43 7.41
CA LYS A 158 11.76 -13.81 7.82
C LYS A 158 11.41 -14.71 6.63
N ALA A 159 10.56 -14.24 5.72
CA ALA A 159 10.23 -14.99 4.51
C ALA A 159 11.45 -15.11 3.58
N LEU A 160 12.19 -14.02 3.39
CA LEU A 160 13.38 -14.01 2.55
C LEU A 160 14.47 -14.95 3.08
N SER A 161 14.70 -14.98 4.40
CA SER A 161 15.70 -15.85 5.02
C SER A 161 15.39 -17.34 4.82
N MET A 162 14.11 -17.74 4.78
CA MET A 162 13.71 -19.12 4.50
C MET A 162 14.21 -19.61 3.13
N HIS A 163 14.40 -18.69 2.17
CA HIS A 163 14.99 -19.02 0.88
C HIS A 163 16.52 -18.88 0.87
N ILE A 164 17.06 -17.77 1.39
CA ILE A 164 18.49 -17.45 1.18
C ILE A 164 19.44 -18.11 2.20
N ASN A 165 18.97 -18.56 3.37
CA ASN A 165 19.85 -19.05 4.44
C ASN A 165 20.71 -20.25 4.03
N GLN A 166 20.20 -21.14 3.17
CA GLN A 166 20.98 -22.26 2.68
C GLN A 166 22.18 -21.78 1.83
N SER A 167 21.95 -20.79 0.97
CA SER A 167 23.01 -20.18 0.16
C SER A 167 23.93 -19.24 0.95
N LEU A 168 23.47 -18.73 2.11
CA LEU A 168 24.26 -17.89 3.01
C LEU A 168 25.15 -18.68 3.99
N ALA A 169 25.02 -20.01 4.07
CA ALA A 169 25.79 -20.80 5.02
C ALA A 169 27.31 -20.61 4.80
N GLY A 170 28.00 -20.10 5.82
CA GLY A 170 29.44 -19.81 5.76
C GLY A 170 29.83 -18.57 4.95
N LYS A 171 28.86 -17.77 4.49
CA LYS A 171 29.08 -16.58 3.66
C LYS A 171 29.13 -15.31 4.51
N ARG A 172 30.01 -14.38 4.14
CA ARG A 172 30.07 -13.04 4.75
C ARG A 172 29.06 -12.12 4.09
N VAL A 173 28.39 -11.30 4.89
CA VAL A 173 27.29 -10.44 4.43
C VAL A 173 27.63 -8.99 4.75
N PHE A 174 27.53 -8.12 3.77
CA PHE A 174 27.64 -6.68 3.93
C PHE A 174 26.25 -6.03 3.84
N TYR A 175 25.97 -5.09 4.73
CA TYR A 175 24.72 -4.32 4.72
C TYR A 175 24.97 -2.89 4.26
N ALA A 176 24.31 -2.46 3.19
CA ALA A 176 24.26 -1.06 2.81
C ALA A 176 22.81 -0.57 2.99
N SER A 177 22.58 0.25 4.01
CA SER A 177 21.22 0.53 4.47
C SER A 177 20.84 2.00 4.46
N ALA A 178 19.62 2.32 4.00
CA ALA A 178 19.09 3.67 4.12
C ALA A 178 18.99 4.08 5.60
N ASP A 179 19.50 5.26 5.94
CA ASP A 179 19.56 5.80 7.31
C ASP A 179 18.21 6.37 7.76
N TYR A 180 17.19 5.50 7.82
CA TYR A 180 15.90 5.84 8.40
C TYR A 180 15.16 4.59 8.89
N ALA A 181 13.97 4.80 9.48
CA ALA A 181 13.20 3.76 10.18
C ALA A 181 13.00 2.46 9.39
N TRP A 182 12.80 2.52 8.07
CA TRP A 182 12.64 1.31 7.26
C TRP A 182 13.96 0.57 7.04
N GLY A 183 15.01 1.24 6.56
CA GLY A 183 16.32 0.61 6.34
C GLY A 183 16.88 0.00 7.63
N HIS A 184 16.69 0.68 8.76
CA HIS A 184 17.03 0.15 10.09
C HIS A 184 16.20 -1.07 10.47
N SER A 185 14.89 -1.04 10.22
CA SER A 185 14.00 -2.18 10.50
C SER A 185 14.35 -3.41 9.66
N THR A 186 14.64 -3.19 8.37
CA THR A 186 14.98 -4.25 7.41
C THR A 186 16.33 -4.85 7.74
N GLU A 187 17.37 -4.04 7.97
CA GLU A 187 18.68 -4.57 8.38
C GLU A 187 18.60 -5.35 9.68
N ALA A 188 17.98 -4.78 10.73
CA ALA A 188 17.86 -5.46 12.01
C ALA A 188 17.11 -6.80 11.89
N SER A 189 16.04 -6.85 11.10
CA SER A 189 15.27 -8.08 10.89
C SER A 189 16.05 -9.09 10.05
N MET A 190 16.71 -8.65 8.98
CA MET A 190 17.58 -9.52 8.17
C MET A 190 18.67 -10.12 9.04
N ARG A 191 19.38 -9.32 9.84
CA ARG A 191 20.46 -9.82 10.71
C ARG A 191 20.00 -10.95 11.61
N VAL A 192 18.87 -10.76 12.30
CA VAL A 192 18.26 -11.80 13.15
C VAL A 192 17.96 -13.09 12.36
N PHE A 193 17.35 -12.96 11.20
CA PHE A 193 16.87 -14.13 10.46
C PHE A 193 17.92 -14.81 9.59
N THR A 194 19.00 -14.10 9.24
CA THR A 194 20.16 -14.65 8.53
C THR A 194 21.31 -15.03 9.46
N ARG A 195 21.17 -14.83 10.78
CA ARG A 195 22.19 -15.11 11.82
C ARG A 195 23.49 -14.34 11.58
N THR A 196 23.36 -13.06 11.28
CA THR A 196 24.46 -12.16 10.92
C THR A 196 24.50 -10.93 11.84
N GLU A 197 24.13 -11.11 13.10
CA GLU A 197 24.17 -10.09 14.14
C GLU A 197 25.60 -9.69 14.54
N ASP A 198 26.59 -10.58 14.37
CA ASP A 198 28.00 -10.25 14.58
C ASP A 198 28.48 -9.28 13.50
N THR A 199 28.51 -7.99 13.84
CA THR A 199 28.89 -6.90 12.93
C THR A 199 30.38 -6.88 12.61
N SER A 200 31.22 -7.60 13.36
CA SER A 200 32.63 -7.76 13.02
C SER A 200 32.81 -8.71 11.83
N GLN A 201 31.99 -9.77 11.77
CA GLN A 201 31.97 -10.72 10.67
C GLN A 201 31.12 -10.22 9.48
N HIS A 202 30.02 -9.55 9.78
CA HIS A 202 29.01 -9.06 8.83
C HIS A 202 28.86 -7.52 8.91
N PRO A 203 29.85 -6.76 8.42
CA PRO A 203 29.85 -5.30 8.55
C PRO A 203 28.73 -4.65 7.73
N GLY A 204 28.53 -3.35 7.95
CA GLY A 204 27.61 -2.57 7.16
C GLY A 204 27.84 -1.08 7.27
N THR A 205 27.18 -0.34 6.40
CA THR A 205 27.21 1.12 6.33
C THR A 205 25.80 1.69 6.22
N LYS A 206 25.64 2.95 6.65
CA LYS A 206 24.40 3.71 6.52
C LYS A 206 24.56 4.73 5.42
N ILE A 207 23.60 4.74 4.49
CA ILE A 207 23.49 5.73 3.43
C ILE A 207 22.55 6.83 3.92
N PRO A 208 22.99 8.10 3.97
CA PRO A 208 22.17 9.21 4.45
C PRO A 208 20.78 9.28 3.80
N PHE A 209 19.75 9.63 4.57
CA PHE A 209 18.39 9.78 4.08
C PHE A 209 17.71 11.02 4.72
N PRO A 210 16.91 11.80 3.97
CA PRO A 210 16.57 11.65 2.55
C PRO A 210 17.58 12.29 1.60
N ARG A 211 17.60 11.84 0.34
CA ARG A 211 18.41 12.38 -0.76
C ARG A 211 19.93 12.28 -0.48
N PRO A 212 20.47 11.06 -0.36
CA PRO A 212 21.92 10.88 -0.37
C PRO A 212 22.52 11.47 -1.65
N SER A 213 23.76 11.95 -1.56
CA SER A 213 24.50 12.30 -2.76
C SER A 213 24.97 11.04 -3.50
N TYR A 214 25.30 11.18 -4.79
CA TYR A 214 25.94 10.11 -5.55
C TYR A 214 27.19 9.57 -4.83
N ARG A 215 27.98 10.46 -4.23
CA ARG A 215 29.20 10.10 -3.49
C ARG A 215 28.90 9.24 -2.26
N ASP A 216 27.80 9.50 -1.55
CA ASP A 216 27.41 8.69 -0.40
C ASP A 216 27.05 7.26 -0.82
N ILE A 217 26.30 7.11 -1.91
CA ILE A 217 25.94 5.80 -2.47
C ILE A 217 27.19 5.08 -3.01
N GLN A 218 28.05 5.81 -3.73
CA GLN A 218 29.30 5.28 -4.25
C GLN A 218 30.20 4.75 -3.12
N ALA A 219 30.41 5.55 -2.07
CA ALA A 219 31.21 5.15 -0.92
C ALA A 219 30.66 3.89 -0.24
N ALA A 220 29.33 3.72 -0.21
CA ALA A 220 28.72 2.50 0.32
C ALA A 220 28.97 1.27 -0.56
N MET A 221 28.98 1.41 -1.89
CA MET A 221 29.30 0.32 -2.82
C MET A 221 30.79 -0.05 -2.76
N GLU A 222 31.68 0.95 -2.64
CA GLU A 222 33.11 0.75 -2.43
C GLU A 222 33.39 0.05 -1.09
N ALA A 223 32.69 0.44 -0.02
CA ALA A 223 32.79 -0.24 1.27
C ALA A 223 32.32 -1.70 1.19
N ALA A 224 31.25 -1.98 0.45
CA ALA A 224 30.78 -3.34 0.22
C ALA A 224 31.84 -4.18 -0.49
N GLU A 225 32.45 -3.67 -1.57
CA GLU A 225 33.53 -4.35 -2.28
C GLU A 225 34.74 -4.62 -1.38
N ASN A 226 35.22 -3.58 -0.69
CA ASN A 226 36.41 -3.64 0.16
C ASN A 226 36.22 -4.55 1.39
N SER A 227 34.97 -4.82 1.79
CA SER A 227 34.68 -5.72 2.90
C SER A 227 35.03 -7.18 2.61
N GLY A 228 35.14 -7.56 1.33
CA GLY A 228 35.29 -8.94 0.88
C GLY A 228 34.08 -9.82 1.19
N ALA A 229 32.90 -9.24 1.37
CA ALA A 229 31.66 -9.97 1.60
C ALA A 229 31.20 -10.71 0.33
N ASP A 230 30.63 -11.90 0.53
CA ASP A 230 30.04 -12.69 -0.55
C ASP A 230 28.65 -12.19 -0.96
N VAL A 231 27.95 -11.51 -0.04
CA VAL A 231 26.59 -11.02 -0.24
C VAL A 231 26.44 -9.58 0.20
N LEU A 232 25.83 -8.76 -0.66
CA LEU A 232 25.39 -7.41 -0.36
C LEU A 232 23.88 -7.38 -0.16
N ILE A 233 23.44 -7.02 1.04
CA ILE A 233 22.05 -6.68 1.33
C ILE A 233 21.90 -5.16 1.20
N LEU A 234 21.10 -4.75 0.22
CA LEU A 234 20.88 -3.35 -0.12
C LEU A 234 19.46 -2.94 0.28
N THR A 235 19.32 -2.00 1.21
CA THR A 235 18.00 -1.48 1.66
C THR A 235 17.76 -0.06 1.15
N GLN A 236 17.88 0.13 -0.17
CA GLN A 236 17.50 1.35 -0.87
C GLN A 236 16.19 1.15 -1.63
N ALA A 237 15.50 2.24 -1.98
CA ALA A 237 14.28 2.22 -2.77
C ALA A 237 14.25 3.40 -3.76
N GLY A 238 13.34 3.36 -4.74
CA GLY A 238 13.17 4.44 -5.72
C GLY A 238 14.47 4.80 -6.44
N ASP A 239 14.69 6.11 -6.65
CA ASP A 239 15.85 6.66 -7.35
C ASP A 239 17.19 6.29 -6.68
N ASP A 240 17.21 6.16 -5.35
CA ASP A 240 18.42 5.81 -4.59
C ASP A 240 18.85 4.36 -4.89
N LEU A 241 17.89 3.44 -5.06
CA LEU A 241 18.19 2.07 -5.49
C LEU A 241 18.68 2.03 -6.93
N ALA A 242 18.04 2.79 -7.83
CA ALA A 242 18.44 2.85 -9.23
C ALA A 242 19.90 3.31 -9.36
N THR A 243 20.26 4.35 -8.60
CA THR A 243 21.63 4.87 -8.54
C THR A 243 22.60 3.83 -7.97
N ALA A 244 22.25 3.18 -6.86
CA ALA A 244 23.09 2.15 -6.24
C ALA A 244 23.34 0.96 -7.18
N MET A 245 22.30 0.48 -7.88
CA MET A 245 22.42 -0.63 -8.83
C MET A 245 23.23 -0.24 -10.08
N GLN A 246 23.13 1.00 -10.54
CA GLN A 246 23.94 1.51 -11.64
C GLN A 246 25.43 1.57 -11.25
N ILE A 247 25.74 2.07 -10.05
CA ILE A 247 27.11 2.09 -9.52
C ILE A 247 27.65 0.65 -9.37
N ALA A 248 26.86 -0.24 -8.75
CA ALA A 248 27.21 -1.64 -8.58
C ALA A 248 27.47 -2.35 -9.92
N HIS A 249 26.72 -2.00 -10.97
CA HIS A 249 26.94 -2.50 -12.33
C HIS A 249 28.27 -2.00 -12.91
N THR A 250 28.55 -0.70 -12.83
CA THR A 250 29.81 -0.11 -13.31
C THR A 250 31.03 -0.71 -12.60
N MET A 251 30.91 -1.02 -11.32
CA MET A 251 31.96 -1.67 -10.51
C MET A 251 32.07 -3.18 -10.72
N GLY A 252 31.14 -3.78 -11.48
CA GLY A 252 31.07 -5.22 -11.70
C GLY A 252 30.70 -6.03 -10.45
N LEU A 253 30.05 -5.44 -9.44
CA LEU A 253 29.81 -6.09 -8.14
C LEU A 253 29.02 -7.39 -8.26
N LYS A 254 28.09 -7.50 -9.21
CA LYS A 254 27.32 -8.75 -9.43
C LYS A 254 28.19 -9.94 -9.84
N SER A 255 29.43 -9.72 -10.31
CA SER A 255 30.40 -10.79 -10.58
C SER A 255 31.24 -11.17 -9.36
N LYS A 256 31.24 -10.33 -8.32
CA LYS A 256 32.07 -10.45 -7.10
C LYS A 256 31.25 -10.90 -5.89
N MET A 257 29.96 -10.57 -5.86
CA MET A 257 29.05 -10.86 -4.75
C MET A 257 27.61 -11.02 -5.23
N THR A 258 26.81 -11.74 -4.43
CA THR A 258 25.36 -11.82 -4.63
C THR A 258 24.70 -10.55 -4.09
N ILE A 259 23.82 -9.92 -4.87
CA ILE A 259 23.06 -8.76 -4.41
C ILE A 259 21.63 -9.19 -4.07
N VAL A 260 21.19 -8.86 -2.85
CA VAL A 260 19.84 -9.10 -2.35
C VAL A 260 19.21 -7.76 -2.01
N VAL A 261 17.98 -7.52 -2.49
CA VAL A 261 17.24 -6.29 -2.24
C VAL A 261 15.90 -6.66 -1.60
N PRO A 262 15.75 -6.58 -0.27
CA PRO A 262 14.47 -6.92 0.37
C PRO A 262 13.37 -5.91 -0.02
N GLY A 263 12.19 -6.40 -0.40
CA GLY A 263 11.01 -5.56 -0.61
C GLY A 263 10.94 -4.79 -1.93
N LEU A 264 11.32 -5.40 -3.06
CA LEU A 264 11.09 -4.80 -4.37
C LEU A 264 9.59 -4.63 -4.65
N THR A 265 9.28 -3.74 -5.59
CA THR A 265 7.94 -3.58 -6.16
C THR A 265 8.04 -3.42 -7.66
N LEU A 266 6.92 -3.59 -8.38
CA LEU A 266 6.85 -3.35 -9.81
C LEU A 266 7.38 -1.96 -10.19
N ASP A 267 6.97 -0.91 -9.45
CA ASP A 267 7.40 0.47 -9.69
C ASP A 267 8.91 0.64 -9.49
N THR A 268 9.48 -0.02 -8.49
CA THR A 268 10.93 0.01 -8.27
C THR A 268 11.69 -0.58 -9.45
N VAL A 269 11.21 -1.69 -10.02
CA VAL A 269 11.85 -2.32 -11.18
C VAL A 269 11.65 -1.48 -12.45
N ARG A 270 10.50 -0.80 -12.62
CA ARG A 270 10.29 0.17 -13.71
C ARG A 270 11.32 1.29 -13.67
N VAL A 271 11.56 1.86 -12.49
CA VAL A 271 12.50 2.97 -12.30
C VAL A 271 13.96 2.52 -12.45
N THR A 272 14.32 1.38 -11.86
CA THR A 272 15.71 0.89 -11.86
C THR A 272 16.09 0.21 -13.19
N GLY A 273 15.13 -0.44 -13.85
CA GLY A 273 15.34 -1.24 -15.04
C GLY A 273 15.68 -2.70 -14.74
N VAL A 274 14.97 -3.62 -15.40
CA VAL A 274 15.12 -5.07 -15.20
C VAL A 274 16.54 -5.57 -15.50
N GLY A 275 17.27 -4.94 -16.43
CA GLY A 275 18.63 -5.35 -16.77
C GLY A 275 19.62 -5.23 -15.60
N LEU A 276 19.49 -4.19 -14.77
CA LEU A 276 20.33 -4.04 -13.57
C LEU A 276 19.91 -5.03 -12.47
N LEU A 277 18.61 -5.29 -12.36
CA LEU A 277 18.03 -6.11 -11.29
C LEU A 277 17.93 -7.61 -11.61
N GLN A 278 18.13 -8.07 -12.85
CA GLN A 278 17.99 -9.49 -13.20
C GLN A 278 18.77 -10.42 -12.25
N GLY A 279 18.14 -11.49 -11.79
CA GLY A 279 18.71 -12.43 -10.82
C GLY A 279 18.70 -11.97 -9.36
N VAL A 280 18.38 -10.70 -9.06
CA VAL A 280 18.25 -10.22 -7.68
C VAL A 280 17.09 -10.95 -6.99
N VAL A 281 17.37 -11.52 -5.83
CA VAL A 281 16.36 -12.12 -4.96
C VAL A 281 15.78 -11.04 -4.04
N SER A 282 14.46 -11.08 -3.89
CA SER A 282 13.68 -10.10 -3.15
C SER A 282 12.43 -10.73 -2.53
N THR A 283 11.60 -9.87 -1.97
CA THR A 283 10.26 -10.16 -1.49
C THR A 283 9.30 -9.13 -2.03
N VAL A 284 8.06 -9.53 -2.29
CA VAL A 284 6.96 -8.63 -2.65
C VAL A 284 5.75 -8.96 -1.78
N PRO A 285 4.95 -7.96 -1.36
CA PRO A 285 3.65 -8.23 -0.78
C PRO A 285 2.66 -8.70 -1.86
N TRP A 286 2.82 -8.23 -3.10
CA TRP A 286 1.92 -8.53 -4.20
C TRP A 286 2.61 -8.21 -5.55
N CYS A 287 2.22 -8.90 -6.61
CA CYS A 287 2.51 -8.58 -8.00
C CYS A 287 1.37 -9.12 -8.87
N TRP A 288 1.17 -8.53 -10.05
CA TRP A 288 0.01 -8.78 -10.91
C TRP A 288 -0.14 -10.23 -11.38
N LYS A 289 0.95 -11.03 -11.38
CA LYS A 289 0.91 -12.46 -11.72
C LYS A 289 0.35 -13.36 -10.61
N ILE A 290 0.43 -12.95 -9.35
CA ILE A 290 0.00 -13.77 -8.20
C ILE A 290 -1.46 -14.22 -8.35
N PRO A 291 -2.43 -13.33 -8.64
CA PRO A 291 -3.82 -13.75 -8.81
C PRO A 291 -4.02 -14.82 -9.87
N TYR A 292 -3.36 -14.72 -11.03
CA TYR A 292 -3.45 -15.72 -12.09
C TYR A 292 -2.79 -17.04 -11.71
N GLN A 293 -1.62 -16.99 -11.07
CA GLN A 293 -0.86 -18.19 -10.70
C GLN A 293 -1.57 -19.02 -9.62
N TYR A 294 -2.28 -18.37 -8.71
CA TYR A 294 -2.93 -19.01 -7.57
C TYR A 294 -4.47 -19.04 -7.64
N GLY A 295 -5.07 -18.53 -8.72
CA GLY A 295 -6.51 -18.57 -8.95
C GLY A 295 -7.34 -17.63 -8.08
N TYR A 296 -6.83 -16.43 -7.75
CA TYR A 296 -7.55 -15.44 -6.96
C TYR A 296 -8.40 -14.53 -7.85
N GLN A 297 -9.66 -14.90 -8.10
CA GLN A 297 -10.55 -14.18 -9.01
C GLN A 297 -10.66 -12.66 -8.73
N PRO A 298 -10.87 -12.19 -7.48
CA PRO A 298 -10.94 -10.74 -7.23
C PRO A 298 -9.63 -10.00 -7.57
N GLY A 299 -8.49 -10.69 -7.47
CA GLY A 299 -7.20 -10.16 -7.89
C GLY A 299 -7.06 -10.11 -9.42
N ILE A 300 -7.61 -11.09 -10.14
CA ILE A 300 -7.67 -11.09 -11.61
C ILE A 300 -8.55 -9.92 -12.07
N ASP A 301 -9.75 -9.78 -11.50
CA ASP A 301 -10.69 -8.70 -11.85
C ASP A 301 -10.06 -7.31 -11.63
N PHE A 302 -9.34 -7.13 -10.51
CA PHE A 302 -8.58 -5.92 -10.25
C PHE A 302 -7.49 -5.66 -11.29
N VAL A 303 -6.70 -6.68 -11.67
CA VAL A 303 -5.64 -6.50 -12.67
C VAL A 303 -6.24 -6.12 -14.02
N GLU A 304 -7.27 -6.83 -14.49
CA GLU A 304 -7.92 -6.56 -15.77
C GLU A 304 -8.57 -5.18 -15.79
N GLY A 305 -9.33 -4.81 -14.74
CA GLY A 305 -9.97 -3.51 -14.64
C GLY A 305 -8.97 -2.34 -14.54
N PHE A 306 -7.80 -2.58 -13.94
CA PHE A 306 -6.72 -1.59 -13.87
C PHE A 306 -6.02 -1.45 -15.23
N VAL A 307 -5.78 -2.56 -15.93
CA VAL A 307 -5.19 -2.58 -17.29
C VAL A 307 -6.10 -1.86 -18.28
N GLU A 308 -7.41 -2.08 -18.22
CA GLU A 308 -8.39 -1.41 -19.07
C GLU A 308 -8.35 0.12 -18.91
N ARG A 309 -8.19 0.62 -17.67
CA ARG A 309 -8.20 2.05 -17.37
C ARG A 309 -6.88 2.77 -17.60
N TYR A 310 -5.76 2.07 -17.38
CA TYR A 310 -4.46 2.72 -17.23
C TYR A 310 -3.35 2.15 -18.11
N GLU A 311 -3.65 1.16 -18.95
CA GLU A 311 -2.72 0.56 -19.93
C GLU A 311 -1.38 0.13 -19.33
N GLY A 312 -1.42 -0.49 -18.16
CA GLY A 312 -0.25 -1.05 -17.48
C GLY A 312 -0.66 -1.85 -16.26
N TYR A 313 0.24 -2.67 -15.72
CA TYR A 313 -0.13 -3.50 -14.57
C TYR A 313 -0.12 -2.73 -13.25
N PRO A 314 -1.00 -3.07 -12.29
CA PRO A 314 -0.92 -2.51 -10.96
C PRO A 314 0.35 -2.96 -10.23
N SER A 315 0.82 -2.14 -9.30
CA SER A 315 1.91 -2.49 -8.38
C SER A 315 1.38 -2.88 -7.00
N SER A 316 2.27 -3.27 -6.09
CA SER A 316 1.96 -3.47 -4.67
C SER A 316 1.24 -2.28 -4.04
N SER A 317 1.67 -1.06 -4.34
CA SER A 317 1.10 0.16 -3.76
C SER A 317 -0.35 0.36 -4.23
N ALA A 318 -0.62 0.07 -5.51
CA ALA A 318 -1.96 0.05 -6.08
C ALA A 318 -2.85 -1.00 -5.39
N ALA A 319 -2.38 -2.25 -5.30
CA ALA A 319 -3.12 -3.35 -4.70
C ALA A 319 -3.48 -3.11 -3.22
N SER A 320 -2.52 -2.61 -2.42
CA SER A 320 -2.74 -2.24 -1.02
C SER A 320 -3.78 -1.14 -0.88
N THR A 321 -3.71 -0.11 -1.74
CA THR A 321 -4.64 1.03 -1.71
C THR A 321 -6.06 0.62 -2.07
N TYR A 322 -6.21 -0.19 -3.13
CA TYR A 322 -7.49 -0.77 -3.53
C TYR A 322 -8.09 -1.61 -2.40
N SER A 323 -7.28 -2.49 -1.79
CA SER A 323 -7.72 -3.35 -0.69
C SER A 323 -8.21 -2.54 0.52
N ILE A 324 -7.53 -1.44 0.88
CA ILE A 324 -7.96 -0.57 1.98
C ILE A 324 -9.38 -0.02 1.75
N LEU A 325 -9.69 0.43 0.53
CA LEU A 325 -11.00 1.03 0.23
C LEU A 325 -12.13 -0.01 0.27
N TYR A 326 -11.90 -1.21 -0.25
CA TYR A 326 -12.88 -2.29 -0.15
C TYR A 326 -13.04 -2.82 1.28
N GLN A 327 -11.97 -2.86 2.07
CA GLN A 327 -12.04 -3.20 3.49
C GLN A 327 -12.78 -2.13 4.29
N PHE A 328 -12.61 -0.84 3.97
CA PHE A 328 -13.40 0.23 4.55
C PHE A 328 -14.88 0.10 4.21
N ARG A 329 -15.22 -0.13 2.93
CA ARG A 329 -16.59 -0.39 2.50
C ARG A 329 -17.21 -1.54 3.29
N ASP A 330 -16.54 -2.69 3.34
CA ASP A 330 -17.01 -3.88 4.08
C ASP A 330 -17.25 -3.56 5.56
N ALA A 331 -16.31 -2.90 6.23
CA ALA A 331 -16.46 -2.55 7.65
C ALA A 331 -17.64 -1.59 7.90
N VAL A 332 -17.84 -0.59 7.03
CA VAL A 332 -18.98 0.32 7.12
C VAL A 332 -20.29 -0.43 6.84
N GLU A 333 -20.32 -1.34 5.88
CA GLU A 333 -21.50 -2.12 5.55
C GLU A 333 -21.88 -3.13 6.64
N ARG A 334 -20.90 -3.77 7.30
CA ARG A 334 -21.14 -4.65 8.45
C ARG A 334 -21.60 -3.89 9.69
N THR A 335 -21.02 -2.71 9.93
CA THR A 335 -21.34 -1.91 11.13
C THR A 335 -22.56 -0.99 10.94
N LYS A 336 -22.92 -0.68 9.70
CA LYS A 336 -23.86 0.41 9.36
C LYS A 336 -23.46 1.73 10.02
N SER A 337 -22.17 2.02 10.09
CA SER A 337 -21.62 3.15 10.86
C SER A 337 -20.32 3.68 10.29
N LEU A 338 -20.13 4.99 10.40
CA LEU A 338 -18.87 5.68 10.13
C LEU A 338 -18.10 6.07 11.41
N SER A 339 -18.62 5.71 12.58
CA SER A 339 -17.92 5.93 13.86
C SER A 339 -16.58 5.20 13.87
N THR A 340 -15.50 5.95 14.10
CA THR A 340 -14.12 5.45 14.20
C THR A 340 -14.04 4.24 15.15
N GLU A 341 -14.60 4.31 16.36
CA GLU A 341 -14.52 3.19 17.31
C GLU A 341 -15.22 1.93 16.79
N ARG A 342 -16.39 2.08 16.15
CA ARG A 342 -17.10 0.94 15.58
C ARG A 342 -16.35 0.33 14.41
N LEU A 343 -15.66 1.15 13.63
CA LEU A 343 -14.83 0.70 12.53
C LEU A 343 -13.56 -0.01 13.05
N ILE A 344 -12.87 0.54 14.05
CA ILE A 344 -11.73 -0.11 14.72
C ILE A 344 -12.13 -1.53 15.17
N SER A 345 -13.20 -1.65 15.96
CA SER A 345 -13.67 -2.96 16.43
C SER A 345 -14.12 -3.89 15.30
N ALA A 346 -14.58 -3.35 14.17
CA ALA A 346 -14.97 -4.15 13.01
C ALA A 346 -13.78 -4.63 12.18
N PHE A 347 -12.63 -3.96 12.27
CA PHE A 347 -11.37 -4.41 11.67
C PHE A 347 -10.65 -5.40 12.57
N GLU A 348 -10.54 -5.14 13.87
CA GLU A 348 -9.83 -6.01 14.82
C GLU A 348 -10.35 -7.47 14.76
N GLY A 349 -9.51 -8.40 14.29
CA GLY A 349 -9.84 -9.82 14.16
C GLY A 349 -10.61 -10.20 12.88
N HIS A 350 -10.88 -9.24 11.99
CA HIS A 350 -11.59 -9.50 10.74
C HIS A 350 -10.72 -10.29 9.76
N HIS A 351 -11.32 -11.30 9.14
CA HIS A 351 -10.70 -12.16 8.13
C HIS A 351 -11.38 -11.92 6.78
N TYR A 352 -10.59 -11.87 5.71
CA TYR A 352 -11.09 -11.65 4.36
C TYR A 352 -10.18 -12.34 3.33
N THR A 353 -10.67 -12.46 2.11
CA THR A 353 -9.86 -12.81 0.94
C THR A 353 -10.10 -11.73 -0.09
N GLY A 354 -9.05 -10.99 -0.43
CA GLY A 354 -9.12 -9.85 -1.35
C GLY A 354 -8.43 -10.19 -2.66
N LEU A 355 -7.42 -9.38 -3.01
CA LEU A 355 -6.68 -9.49 -4.26
C LEU A 355 -5.70 -10.68 -4.31
N LYS A 356 -5.51 -11.37 -3.18
CA LYS A 356 -4.66 -12.54 -3.04
C LYS A 356 -5.24 -13.49 -1.98
N GLY A 357 -4.42 -14.44 -1.51
CA GLY A 357 -4.80 -15.43 -0.50
C GLY A 357 -5.33 -14.86 0.81
N PRO A 358 -5.76 -15.71 1.76
CA PRO A 358 -6.42 -15.28 2.99
C PRO A 358 -5.62 -14.23 3.78
N GLN A 359 -6.32 -13.21 4.28
CA GLN A 359 -5.75 -12.11 5.05
C GLN A 359 -6.56 -11.89 6.33
N SER A 360 -5.93 -11.33 7.35
CA SER A 360 -6.65 -10.90 8.55
C SER A 360 -6.02 -9.70 9.25
N TRP A 361 -6.85 -8.88 9.87
CA TRP A 361 -6.40 -7.76 10.69
C TRP A 361 -6.20 -8.21 12.13
N ARG A 362 -4.99 -8.07 12.66
CA ARG A 362 -4.69 -8.46 14.03
C ARG A 362 -5.27 -7.46 15.03
N THR A 363 -5.92 -7.97 16.05
CA THR A 363 -6.47 -7.22 17.20
C THR A 363 -5.36 -6.48 17.96
N PHE A 364 -4.33 -7.24 18.27
CA PHE A 364 -2.97 -6.90 18.62
C PHE A 364 -2.33 -5.53 18.37
N ASP A 365 -1.97 -5.37 17.10
CA ASP A 365 -1.01 -4.41 16.58
C ASP A 365 -1.55 -3.75 15.32
N HIS A 366 -2.73 -4.15 14.82
CA HIS A 366 -3.34 -3.65 13.59
C HIS A 366 -2.47 -3.87 12.34
N GLN A 367 -1.59 -4.88 12.38
CA GLN A 367 -0.95 -5.43 11.19
C GLN A 367 -1.94 -6.30 10.43
N ASN A 368 -1.94 -6.18 9.11
CA ASN A 368 -2.56 -7.19 8.25
C ASN A 368 -1.68 -8.45 8.13
N ILE A 369 -2.15 -9.60 8.59
CA ILE A 369 -1.55 -10.88 8.26
C ILE A 369 -1.86 -11.19 6.81
N GLN A 370 -0.81 -11.36 6.02
CA GLN A 370 -0.90 -11.69 4.61
C GLN A 370 0.35 -12.44 4.16
N ASP A 371 0.19 -13.28 3.15
CA ASP A 371 1.26 -14.03 2.50
C ASP A 371 2.38 -13.11 2.00
N VAL A 372 3.61 -13.60 2.12
CA VAL A 372 4.82 -12.93 1.65
C VAL A 372 5.45 -13.79 0.55
N PHE A 373 5.66 -13.20 -0.62
CA PHE A 373 6.22 -13.91 -1.76
C PHE A 373 7.70 -13.58 -1.88
N VAL A 374 8.56 -14.60 -1.79
CA VAL A 374 9.96 -14.48 -2.18
C VAL A 374 10.03 -14.60 -3.69
N VAL A 375 10.71 -13.66 -4.33
CA VAL A 375 10.80 -13.58 -5.79
C VAL A 375 12.24 -13.47 -6.25
N ARG A 376 12.48 -13.88 -7.49
CA ARG A 376 13.65 -13.49 -8.27
C ARG A 376 13.21 -12.53 -9.36
N VAL A 377 14.00 -11.50 -9.63
CA VAL A 377 13.81 -10.71 -10.84
C VAL A 377 14.25 -11.55 -12.05
N LYS A 378 13.34 -11.76 -13.00
CA LYS A 378 13.59 -12.57 -14.20
C LYS A 378 14.70 -11.98 -15.07
N ASP A 379 15.28 -12.81 -15.92
CA ASP A 379 16.15 -12.36 -17.00
C ASP A 379 15.41 -11.39 -17.91
N ARG A 380 16.11 -10.37 -18.41
CA ARG A 380 15.51 -9.32 -19.26
C ARG A 380 14.69 -9.89 -20.43
N ASN A 381 15.18 -10.94 -21.09
CA ASN A 381 14.51 -11.50 -22.26
C ASN A 381 13.20 -12.23 -21.91
N GLN A 382 13.04 -12.70 -20.67
CA GLN A 382 11.80 -13.33 -20.18
C GLN A 382 10.85 -12.27 -19.63
N ALA A 383 11.40 -11.29 -18.91
CA ALA A 383 10.68 -10.21 -18.27
C ALA A 383 9.92 -9.29 -19.23
N LEU A 384 10.39 -9.18 -20.48
CA LEU A 384 9.85 -8.26 -21.47
C LEU A 384 8.95 -8.97 -22.52
N GLN A 385 8.36 -10.12 -22.18
CA GLN A 385 7.58 -10.93 -23.14
C GLN A 385 6.07 -10.67 -23.10
N ASP A 386 5.54 -10.13 -22.00
CA ASP A 386 4.11 -9.84 -21.87
C ASP A 386 3.73 -8.54 -22.60
N ARG A 387 2.42 -8.25 -22.62
CA ARG A 387 1.81 -7.08 -23.30
C ARG A 387 2.48 -5.74 -22.96
N PHE A 388 2.90 -5.54 -21.71
CA PHE A 388 3.46 -4.29 -21.23
C PHE A 388 4.97 -4.36 -20.94
N ASN A 389 5.59 -5.52 -21.16
CA ASN A 389 7.00 -5.78 -20.85
C ASN A 389 7.33 -5.61 -19.36
N GLU A 390 6.48 -6.16 -18.50
CA GLU A 390 6.43 -5.96 -17.05
C GLU A 390 6.30 -7.25 -16.22
N ASP A 391 6.52 -8.41 -16.83
CA ASP A 391 6.56 -9.70 -16.15
C ASP A 391 7.89 -9.90 -15.39
N PHE A 392 8.20 -9.01 -14.44
CA PHE A 392 9.52 -8.94 -13.83
C PHE A 392 9.84 -10.01 -12.80
N PHE A 393 8.85 -10.68 -12.21
CA PHE A 393 9.05 -11.51 -11.02
C PHE A 393 8.75 -12.97 -11.28
N GLU A 394 9.71 -13.83 -10.93
CA GLU A 394 9.52 -15.27 -10.73
C GLU A 394 9.25 -15.51 -9.24
N ILE A 395 8.15 -16.20 -8.91
CA ILE A 395 7.83 -16.55 -7.52
C ILE A 395 8.60 -17.81 -7.13
N LEU A 396 9.48 -17.69 -6.14
CA LEU A 396 10.31 -18.80 -5.64
C LEU A 396 9.68 -19.51 -4.45
N LEU A 397 8.99 -18.75 -3.60
CA LEU A 397 8.39 -19.25 -2.36
C LEU A 397 7.21 -18.35 -1.98
N ASN A 398 6.09 -18.97 -1.61
CA ASN A 398 5.02 -18.29 -0.88
C ASN A 398 5.12 -18.68 0.61
N VAL A 399 5.31 -17.69 1.48
CA VAL A 399 5.33 -17.88 2.93
C VAL A 399 4.02 -17.37 3.53
N PRO A 400 3.20 -18.25 4.12
CA PRO A 400 1.96 -17.83 4.75
C PRO A 400 2.19 -16.78 5.85
N GLY A 401 1.32 -15.78 5.90
CA GLY A 401 1.51 -14.61 6.77
C GLY A 401 1.70 -14.94 8.25
N GLN A 402 1.04 -15.99 8.76
CA GLN A 402 1.19 -16.44 10.15
C GLN A 402 2.60 -16.93 10.50
N PHE A 403 3.35 -17.45 9.51
CA PHE A 403 4.73 -17.88 9.72
C PHE A 403 5.72 -16.72 9.56
N ALA A 404 5.39 -15.73 8.72
CA ALA A 404 6.22 -14.54 8.50
C ALA A 404 6.08 -13.51 9.64
N ALA A 405 4.90 -13.35 10.22
CA ALA A 405 4.63 -12.33 11.23
C ALA A 405 5.31 -12.58 12.59
N ARG A 406 5.46 -11.51 13.36
CA ARG A 406 5.85 -11.57 14.78
C ARG A 406 4.76 -12.20 15.61
N SER A 407 5.12 -12.94 16.65
CA SER A 407 4.19 -13.33 17.71
C SER A 407 3.73 -12.10 18.52
N GLN A 408 2.67 -12.27 19.32
CA GLN A 408 2.23 -11.24 20.26
C GLN A 408 3.30 -10.95 21.31
N GLU A 409 3.94 -11.98 21.83
CA GLU A 409 5.01 -11.87 22.82
C GLU A 409 6.21 -11.06 22.28
N GLU A 410 6.68 -11.37 21.06
CA GLU A 410 7.76 -10.63 20.41
C GLU A 410 7.41 -9.14 20.23
N TRP A 411 6.15 -8.85 19.89
CA TRP A 411 5.65 -7.49 19.75
C TRP A 411 5.58 -6.76 21.09
N GLN A 412 5.05 -7.41 22.13
CA GLN A 412 4.97 -6.86 23.49
C GLN A 412 6.36 -6.58 24.05
N ASN A 413 7.30 -7.51 23.91
CA ASN A 413 8.68 -7.35 24.35
C ASN A 413 9.36 -6.17 23.64
N THR A 414 9.18 -6.04 22.32
CA THR A 414 9.69 -4.88 21.56
C THR A 414 9.16 -3.56 22.11
N ARG A 415 7.88 -3.51 22.49
CA ARG A 415 7.25 -2.30 23.02
C ARG A 415 7.71 -1.97 24.43
N LEU A 416 7.78 -2.96 25.32
CA LEU A 416 8.26 -2.79 26.69
C LEU A 416 9.71 -2.27 26.71
N LEU A 417 10.59 -2.85 25.89
CA LEU A 417 11.98 -2.37 25.73
C LEU A 417 12.05 -0.92 25.22
N ALA A 418 11.05 -0.47 24.47
CA ALA A 418 10.94 0.90 23.98
C ALA A 418 10.16 1.84 24.94
N GLY A 419 9.84 1.40 26.16
CA GLY A 419 9.06 2.17 27.13
C GLY A 419 7.62 2.44 26.68
N LYS A 420 7.02 1.52 25.90
CA LYS A 420 5.64 1.60 25.42
C LYS A 420 4.75 0.55 26.12
N PRO A 421 3.46 0.83 26.31
CA PRO A 421 2.52 -0.15 26.85
C PRO A 421 2.48 -1.43 25.99
N PRO A 422 2.29 -2.61 26.59
CA PRO A 422 2.21 -3.90 25.88
C PRO A 422 0.86 -4.14 25.18
N GLN A 423 0.11 -3.06 24.94
CA GLN A 423 -1.16 -3.03 24.21
C GLN A 423 -1.28 -1.69 23.49
N LEU A 424 -2.14 -1.62 22.48
CA LEU A 424 -2.47 -0.36 21.82
C LEU A 424 -3.23 0.57 22.78
N GLN A 425 -2.99 1.87 22.63
CA GLN A 425 -3.67 2.93 23.36
C GLN A 425 -4.55 3.72 22.40
#